data_AF-A0A3E2DQ35-F1
#
_entry.id   AF-A0A3E2DQ35-F1
#
_cell.length_a   1.000
_cell.length_b   1.000
_cell.length_c   1.000
_cell.angle_alpha   90.00
_cell.angle_beta   90.00
_cell.angle_gamma   90.00
#
_symmetry.space_group_name_H-M   'P 1'
#
loop_
_entity.id
_entity.type
_entity.pdbx_description
1 polymer ?
#
loop_
_entity_poly.entity_id
_entity_poly.type
_entity_poly.pdbx_seq_one_letter_code
_entity_poly.pdbx_strand_id
1 'polypeptide(L)'
;MRVRHLTTLAREDAASLGVSGNLRPWGIDADSSLPDWADAACRAWGFFGVASRHGDEVDGIILVAPESCLPVEHPMSKIPRTPGGAVLVGFLPHRNDVSWGRVRTSFLAARLNGSVPVIEAGAVVGPWVDRRLAPVTWLESWGFQEADPMCAGPVRRMRLDLRRSVKTEETWAERLFGWLRGNGLAPADVGRLRWPTGSVRHDHEPPATFIQTRTQSPQQAIREPLT
;
A
#
# COMPACT_ATOMS: atom_id res chain seq x y z
N MET A 1 13.08 -18.09 -11.20
CA MET A 1 12.02 -17.12 -10.90
C MET A 1 10.78 -17.93 -10.56
N ARG A 2 10.35 -18.01 -9.28
CA ARG A 2 9.16 -18.80 -8.90
C ARG A 2 7.90 -17.99 -9.21
N VAL A 3 6.89 -18.67 -9.74
CA VAL A 3 5.66 -18.04 -10.25
C VAL A 3 4.85 -17.53 -9.06
N ARG A 4 4.44 -16.26 -9.13
CA ARG A 4 3.47 -15.68 -8.21
C ARG A 4 2.10 -15.69 -8.85
N HIS A 5 1.11 -16.19 -8.13
CA HIS A 5 -0.27 -16.29 -8.61
C HIS A 5 -1.15 -15.24 -7.91
N LEU A 6 -2.07 -14.64 -8.67
CA LEU A 6 -3.11 -13.78 -8.14
C LEU A 6 -4.41 -14.59 -8.09
N THR A 7 -5.05 -14.61 -6.94
CA THR A 7 -6.32 -15.30 -6.73
C THR A 7 -7.31 -14.37 -6.07
N THR A 8 -8.57 -14.42 -6.52
CA THR A 8 -9.68 -13.87 -5.72
C THR A 8 -9.83 -14.68 -4.44
N LEU A 9 -10.34 -14.04 -3.39
CA LEU A 9 -10.71 -14.69 -2.14
C LEU A 9 -12.22 -14.85 -2.09
N ALA A 10 -12.70 -16.07 -2.28
CA ALA A 10 -14.10 -16.43 -2.23
C ALA A 10 -14.47 -17.02 -0.86
N ARG A 11 -15.76 -17.30 -0.64
CA ARG A 11 -16.26 -17.76 0.66
C ARG A 11 -15.55 -19.05 1.12
N GLU A 12 -15.28 -19.96 0.20
CA GLU A 12 -14.57 -21.21 0.42
C GLU A 12 -13.11 -21.02 0.87
N ASP A 13 -12.47 -19.90 0.51
CA ASP A 13 -11.08 -19.61 0.90
C ASP A 13 -10.97 -19.13 2.36
N ALA A 14 -12.08 -18.66 2.93
CA ALA A 14 -12.10 -18.03 4.25
C ALA A 14 -11.64 -18.98 5.35
N ALA A 15 -12.06 -20.24 5.31
CA ALA A 15 -11.68 -21.25 6.30
C ALA A 15 -10.16 -21.47 6.29
N SER A 16 -9.57 -21.73 5.12
CA SER A 16 -8.13 -21.97 4.98
C SER A 16 -7.28 -20.75 5.40
N LEU A 17 -7.72 -19.54 5.06
CA LEU A 17 -7.04 -18.30 5.46
C LEU A 17 -7.26 -17.93 6.93
N GLY A 18 -8.38 -18.35 7.50
CA GLY A 18 -8.67 -18.24 8.92
C GLY A 18 -7.77 -19.14 9.76
N VAL A 19 -7.44 -20.35 9.27
CA VAL A 19 -6.49 -21.27 9.93
C VAL A 19 -5.10 -20.65 10.02
N SER A 20 -4.64 -19.97 8.97
CA SER A 20 -3.33 -19.30 9.00
C SER A 20 -3.31 -18.03 9.86
N GLY A 21 -4.47 -17.57 10.34
CA GLY A 21 -4.60 -16.36 11.16
C GLY A 21 -4.35 -15.05 10.41
N ASN A 22 -4.08 -15.11 9.10
CA ASN A 22 -3.72 -13.95 8.30
C ASN A 22 -4.85 -12.91 8.22
N LEU A 23 -6.10 -13.36 8.33
CA LEU A 23 -7.29 -12.51 8.19
C LEU A 23 -8.02 -12.20 9.51
N ARG A 24 -7.52 -12.71 10.64
CA ARG A 24 -8.05 -12.44 11.99
C ARG A 24 -8.30 -10.96 12.29
N PRO A 25 -7.40 -10.02 11.91
CA PRO A 25 -7.64 -8.59 12.16
C PRO A 25 -8.89 -8.01 11.49
N TRP A 26 -9.49 -8.72 10.53
CA TRP A 26 -10.71 -8.31 9.83
C TRP A 26 -11.92 -9.20 10.16
N GLY A 27 -11.82 -10.00 11.23
CA GLY A 27 -12.91 -10.86 11.71
C GLY A 27 -13.16 -12.10 10.85
N ILE A 28 -12.17 -12.54 10.08
CA ILE A 28 -12.24 -13.78 9.29
C ILE A 28 -11.40 -14.84 9.99
N ASP A 29 -12.10 -15.84 10.52
CA ASP A 29 -11.56 -16.95 11.31
C ASP A 29 -12.00 -18.30 10.73
N ALA A 30 -11.24 -19.35 11.02
CA ALA A 30 -11.41 -20.68 10.41
C ALA A 30 -12.81 -21.28 10.61
N ASP A 31 -13.38 -21.07 11.80
CA ASP A 31 -14.62 -21.70 12.27
C ASP A 31 -15.76 -20.70 12.42
N SER A 32 -15.59 -19.49 11.88
CA SER A 32 -16.57 -18.41 11.96
C SER A 32 -17.23 -18.17 10.62
N SER A 33 -18.50 -17.76 10.63
CA SER A 33 -19.12 -17.19 9.44
C SER A 33 -18.35 -15.95 8.97
N LEU A 34 -18.36 -15.70 7.66
CA LEU A 34 -17.82 -14.45 7.14
C LEU A 34 -18.51 -13.25 7.81
N PRO A 35 -17.76 -12.18 8.12
CA PRO A 35 -18.35 -10.93 8.58
C PRO A 35 -19.24 -10.33 7.47
N ASP A 36 -20.27 -9.58 7.86
CA ASP A 36 -21.31 -9.08 6.95
C ASP A 36 -20.76 -8.38 5.70
N TRP A 37 -19.69 -7.60 5.86
CA TRP A 37 -19.03 -6.88 4.76
C TRP A 37 -18.43 -7.83 3.71
N ALA A 38 -17.82 -8.93 4.16
CA ALA A 38 -17.19 -9.92 3.29
C ALA A 38 -18.24 -10.81 2.63
N ASP A 39 -19.30 -11.15 3.37
CA ASP A 39 -20.43 -11.89 2.82
C ASP A 39 -21.19 -11.06 1.77
N ALA A 40 -21.39 -9.76 2.02
CA ALA A 40 -21.96 -8.83 1.05
C ALA A 40 -21.10 -8.72 -0.21
N ALA A 41 -19.77 -8.63 -0.09
CA ALA A 41 -18.86 -8.64 -1.23
C ALA A 41 -18.96 -9.96 -2.03
N CYS A 42 -19.02 -11.11 -1.35
CA CYS A 42 -19.21 -12.41 -2.01
C CYS A 42 -20.54 -12.50 -2.75
N ARG A 43 -21.64 -12.00 -2.17
CA ARG A 43 -22.94 -11.98 -2.84
C ARG A 43 -22.96 -11.04 -4.04
N ALA A 44 -22.26 -9.90 -3.97
CA ALA A 44 -22.22 -8.91 -5.03
C ALA A 44 -21.30 -9.31 -6.20
N TRP A 45 -20.12 -9.85 -5.89
CA TRP A 45 -19.03 -10.01 -6.87
C TRP A 45 -18.42 -11.42 -6.91
N GLY A 46 -18.84 -12.32 -6.02
CA GLY A 46 -18.28 -13.67 -5.90
C GLY A 46 -16.97 -13.75 -5.11
N PHE A 47 -16.46 -12.63 -4.58
CA PHE A 47 -15.23 -12.58 -3.79
C PHE A 47 -15.21 -11.37 -2.85
N PHE A 48 -14.35 -11.42 -1.82
CA PHE A 48 -14.17 -10.34 -0.84
C PHE A 48 -12.74 -9.79 -0.79
N GLY A 49 -11.83 -10.29 -1.63
CA GLY A 49 -10.46 -9.80 -1.72
C GLY A 49 -9.65 -10.41 -2.84
N VAL A 50 -8.39 -9.99 -2.94
CA VAL A 50 -7.39 -10.53 -3.86
C VAL A 50 -6.11 -10.80 -3.07
N ALA A 51 -5.58 -12.02 -3.22
CA ALA A 51 -4.31 -12.43 -2.65
C ALA A 51 -3.26 -12.62 -3.74
N SER A 52 -2.02 -12.24 -3.44
CA SER A 52 -0.83 -12.71 -4.13
C SER A 52 -0.23 -13.90 -3.37
N ARG A 53 0.06 -14.98 -4.08
CA ARG A 53 0.61 -16.21 -3.50
C ARG A 53 1.97 -16.56 -4.09
N HIS A 54 2.81 -17.15 -3.27
CA HIS A 54 4.08 -17.77 -3.66
C HIS A 54 4.14 -19.21 -3.12
N GLY A 55 3.83 -20.17 -4.00
CA GLY A 55 3.48 -21.52 -3.55
C GLY A 55 2.20 -21.48 -2.71
N ASP A 56 2.24 -22.14 -1.55
CA ASP A 56 1.12 -22.16 -0.60
C ASP A 56 1.07 -20.92 0.31
N GLU A 57 2.12 -20.09 0.28
CA GLU A 57 2.24 -18.91 1.13
C GLU A 57 1.50 -17.71 0.53
N VAL A 58 0.77 -16.98 1.37
CA VAL A 58 0.12 -15.73 0.99
C VAL A 58 1.05 -14.57 1.27
N ASP A 59 1.56 -13.98 0.20
CA ASP A 59 2.55 -12.89 0.21
C ASP A 59 1.91 -11.51 0.47
N GLY A 60 0.61 -11.35 0.20
CA GLY A 60 -0.09 -10.09 0.41
C GLY A 60 -1.54 -10.13 -0.04
N ILE A 61 -2.38 -9.30 0.58
CA ILE A 61 -3.84 -9.30 0.40
C ILE A 61 -4.36 -7.87 0.31
N ILE A 62 -5.33 -7.64 -0.56
CA ILE A 62 -6.25 -6.52 -0.47
C ILE A 62 -7.68 -7.05 -0.28
N LEU A 63 -8.40 -6.50 0.68
CA LEU A 63 -9.78 -6.85 1.00
C LEU A 63 -10.71 -5.73 0.53
N VAL A 64 -11.91 -6.10 0.09
CA VAL A 64 -12.88 -5.17 -0.49
C VAL A 64 -14.28 -5.44 0.04
N ALA A 65 -15.04 -4.37 0.25
CA ALA A 65 -16.45 -4.43 0.62
C ALA A 65 -17.28 -3.49 -0.29
N PRO A 66 -18.58 -3.73 -0.45
CA PRO A 66 -19.50 -2.71 -0.95
C PRO A 66 -19.47 -1.46 -0.05
N GLU A 67 -19.58 -0.29 -0.65
CA GLU A 67 -19.70 1.01 0.03
C GLU A 67 -20.77 1.10 1.13
N SER A 68 -21.82 0.29 1.00
CA SER A 68 -22.99 0.23 1.87
C SER A 68 -22.82 -0.72 3.06
N CYS A 69 -21.80 -1.58 3.02
CA CYS A 69 -21.60 -2.65 4.01
C CYS A 69 -20.16 -2.63 4.55
N LEU A 70 -19.70 -1.49 5.03
CA LEU A 70 -18.40 -1.37 5.70
C LEU A 70 -18.48 -1.82 7.16
N PRO A 71 -17.39 -2.38 7.74
CA PRO A 71 -17.28 -2.53 9.18
C PRO A 71 -17.55 -1.18 9.88
N VAL A 72 -18.32 -1.19 10.98
CA VAL A 72 -18.75 0.03 11.67
C VAL A 72 -17.54 0.85 12.16
N GLU A 73 -16.53 0.14 12.63
CA GLU A 73 -15.25 0.66 13.11
C GLU A 73 -14.27 1.06 12.00
N HIS A 74 -14.59 0.80 10.73
CA HIS A 74 -13.72 1.14 9.62
C HIS A 74 -13.53 2.66 9.56
N PRO A 75 -12.31 3.20 9.40
CA PRO A 75 -12.10 4.66 9.47
C PRO A 75 -12.82 5.44 8.35
N MET A 76 -13.13 4.79 7.23
CA MET A 76 -13.97 5.38 6.18
C MET A 76 -15.49 5.26 6.43
N SER A 77 -15.96 4.61 7.52
CA SER A 77 -17.39 4.34 7.74
C SER A 77 -18.24 5.61 7.79
N LYS A 78 -17.66 6.71 8.28
CA LYS A 78 -18.29 8.05 8.38
C LYS A 78 -18.00 8.98 7.20
N ILE A 79 -17.17 8.56 6.25
CA ILE A 79 -16.80 9.37 5.09
C ILE A 79 -17.86 9.12 4.00
N PRO A 80 -18.41 10.16 3.34
CA PRO A 80 -19.26 9.98 2.17
C PRO A 80 -18.53 9.23 1.07
N ARG A 81 -19.19 8.22 0.50
CA ARG A 81 -18.63 7.32 -0.52
C ARG A 81 -19.45 7.39 -1.79
N THR A 82 -18.82 7.05 -2.91
CA THR A 82 -19.54 6.96 -4.19
C THR A 82 -20.58 5.84 -4.12
N PRO A 83 -21.88 6.11 -4.37
CA PRO A 83 -22.91 5.07 -4.41
C PRO A 83 -22.59 3.97 -5.43
N GLY A 84 -22.81 2.71 -5.06
CA GLY A 84 -22.45 1.54 -5.85
C GLY A 84 -20.94 1.28 -5.96
N GLY A 85 -20.11 2.02 -5.22
CA GLY A 85 -18.65 1.87 -5.21
C GLY A 85 -18.19 0.64 -4.43
N ALA A 86 -16.95 0.23 -4.68
CA ALA A 86 -16.21 -0.71 -3.85
C ALA A 86 -15.26 0.05 -2.91
N VAL A 87 -15.00 -0.48 -1.73
CA VAL A 87 -14.11 0.14 -0.74
C VAL A 87 -13.08 -0.86 -0.27
N LEU A 88 -11.79 -0.49 -0.30
CA LEU A 88 -10.74 -1.29 0.30
C LEU A 88 -10.86 -1.21 1.82
N VAL A 89 -11.00 -2.38 2.46
CA VAL A 89 -11.23 -2.51 3.91
C VAL A 89 -10.06 -3.10 4.67
N GLY A 90 -9.04 -3.59 3.94
CA GLY A 90 -7.93 -4.28 4.55
C GLY A 90 -6.75 -4.53 3.62
N PHE A 91 -5.57 -4.42 4.20
CA PHE A 91 -4.29 -4.64 3.55
C PHE A 91 -3.43 -5.58 4.40
N LEU A 92 -3.06 -6.72 3.84
CA LEU A 92 -1.93 -7.50 4.35
C LEU A 92 -0.74 -7.20 3.44
N PRO A 93 0.29 -6.50 3.94
CA PRO A 93 1.36 -6.03 3.09
C PRO A 93 2.36 -7.12 2.73
N HIS A 94 2.82 -7.08 1.49
CA HIS A 94 4.08 -7.69 1.08
C HIS A 94 5.25 -6.74 1.36
N ARG A 95 6.47 -7.27 1.55
CA ARG A 95 7.69 -6.48 1.78
C ARG A 95 7.99 -5.43 0.69
N ASN A 96 7.47 -5.65 -0.53
CA ASN A 96 7.60 -4.77 -1.71
C ASN A 96 6.24 -4.26 -2.22
N ASP A 97 5.40 -3.76 -1.32
CA ASP A 97 4.00 -3.43 -1.63
C ASP A 97 3.81 -2.27 -2.63
N VAL A 98 4.81 -1.40 -2.79
CA VAL A 98 4.79 -0.38 -3.85
C VAL A 98 4.66 -1.03 -5.24
N SER A 99 5.38 -2.14 -5.49
CA SER A 99 5.33 -2.84 -6.78
C SER A 99 4.17 -3.83 -6.88
N TRP A 100 3.91 -4.60 -5.82
CA TRP A 100 2.92 -5.67 -5.85
C TRP A 100 1.49 -5.23 -5.53
N GLY A 101 1.33 -4.14 -4.79
CA GLY A 101 0.03 -3.55 -4.54
C GLY A 101 -0.62 -3.07 -5.84
N ARG A 102 0.12 -2.41 -6.74
CA ARG A 102 -0.38 -2.02 -8.06
C ARG A 102 -0.88 -3.22 -8.87
N VAL A 103 -0.15 -4.34 -8.82
CA VAL A 103 -0.53 -5.58 -9.52
C VAL A 103 -1.83 -6.15 -8.95
N ARG A 104 -1.96 -6.25 -7.61
CA ARG A 104 -3.19 -6.70 -6.96
C ARG A 104 -4.37 -5.77 -7.22
N THR A 105 -4.16 -4.46 -7.15
CA THR A 105 -5.17 -3.44 -7.46
C THR A 105 -5.62 -3.53 -8.91
N SER A 106 -4.69 -3.73 -9.86
CA SER A 106 -5.05 -3.88 -11.27
C SER A 106 -5.89 -5.14 -11.49
N PHE A 107 -5.51 -6.26 -10.88
CA PHE A 107 -6.30 -7.49 -10.95
C PHE A 107 -7.69 -7.33 -10.32
N LEU A 108 -7.79 -6.63 -9.18
CA LEU A 108 -9.06 -6.29 -8.56
C LEU A 108 -9.93 -5.40 -9.47
N ALA A 109 -9.35 -4.36 -10.06
CA ALA A 109 -10.04 -3.47 -10.99
C ALA A 109 -10.60 -4.23 -12.20
N ALA A 110 -9.87 -5.22 -12.72
CA ALA A 110 -10.36 -6.14 -13.75
C ALA A 110 -11.68 -6.82 -13.35
N ARG A 111 -11.69 -7.36 -12.13
CA ARG A 111 -12.78 -8.21 -11.63
C ARG A 111 -14.02 -7.39 -11.29
N LEU A 112 -13.83 -6.13 -10.93
CA LEU A 112 -14.90 -5.21 -10.61
C LEU A 112 -15.33 -4.33 -11.80
N ASN A 113 -14.65 -4.45 -12.96
CA ASN A 113 -14.95 -3.65 -14.13
C ASN A 113 -16.38 -3.91 -14.62
N GLY A 114 -17.15 -2.83 -14.82
CA GLY A 114 -18.57 -2.91 -15.17
C GLY A 114 -19.52 -3.19 -14.00
N SER A 115 -19.02 -3.71 -12.88
CA SER A 115 -19.81 -3.95 -11.67
C SER A 115 -19.85 -2.74 -10.72
N VAL A 116 -18.76 -1.99 -10.62
CA VAL A 116 -18.67 -0.78 -9.79
C VAL A 116 -18.08 0.39 -10.58
N PRO A 117 -18.46 1.64 -10.29
CA PRO A 117 -17.90 2.80 -10.97
C PRO A 117 -16.50 3.15 -10.48
N VAL A 118 -16.17 2.79 -9.23
CA VAL A 118 -14.96 3.22 -8.53
C VAL A 118 -14.54 2.18 -7.49
N ILE A 119 -13.25 2.21 -7.16
CA ILE A 119 -12.70 1.62 -5.94
C ILE A 119 -12.21 2.79 -5.07
N GLU A 120 -12.69 2.88 -3.84
CA GLU A 120 -12.27 3.88 -2.86
C GLU A 120 -11.41 3.24 -1.77
N ALA A 121 -10.50 4.00 -1.18
CA ALA A 121 -9.62 3.53 -0.12
C ALA A 121 -9.33 4.65 0.87
N GLY A 122 -9.10 4.27 2.12
CA GLY A 122 -8.75 5.19 3.18
C GLY A 122 -7.24 5.30 3.26
N ALA A 123 -6.73 6.53 3.28
CA ALA A 123 -5.30 6.78 3.28
C ALA A 123 -4.85 7.61 4.48
N VAL A 124 -3.62 7.38 4.91
CA VAL A 124 -2.99 8.11 6.02
C VAL A 124 -1.70 8.78 5.59
N VAL A 125 -1.44 9.94 6.19
CA VAL A 125 -0.14 10.61 6.14
C VAL A 125 0.57 10.35 7.46
N GLY A 126 1.69 9.61 7.42
CA GLY A 126 2.46 9.26 8.61
C GLY A 126 2.55 7.75 8.87
N PRO A 127 2.83 7.32 10.11
CA PRO A 127 3.09 5.92 10.43
C PRO A 127 1.86 5.06 10.15
N TRP A 128 2.09 3.95 9.45
CA TRP A 128 1.05 3.01 9.09
C TRP A 128 0.85 1.97 10.19
N VAL A 129 -0.17 2.19 11.02
CA VAL A 129 -0.52 1.31 12.15
C VAL A 129 -1.82 0.55 11.90
N ASP A 130 -2.79 1.21 11.27
CA ASP A 130 -4.09 0.63 10.97
C ASP A 130 -4.09 -0.04 9.58
N ARG A 131 -4.21 -1.37 9.57
CA ARG A 131 -4.22 -2.18 8.34
C ARG A 131 -5.49 -2.05 7.50
N ARG A 132 -6.48 -1.27 7.95
CA ARG A 132 -7.67 -0.90 7.17
C ARG A 132 -7.40 0.32 6.27
N LEU A 133 -6.31 1.02 6.52
CA LEU A 133 -5.83 2.15 5.73
C LEU A 133 -4.53 1.78 5.04
N ALA A 134 -4.12 2.56 4.05
CA ALA A 134 -2.80 2.45 3.44
C ALA A 134 -2.10 3.81 3.38
N PRO A 135 -0.76 3.87 3.31
CA PRO A 135 -0.05 5.12 3.04
C PRO A 135 -0.55 5.77 1.75
N VAL A 136 -0.71 7.09 1.76
CA VAL A 136 -1.10 7.86 0.55
C VAL A 136 -0.20 7.53 -0.63
N THR A 137 1.12 7.53 -0.41
CA THR A 137 2.13 7.27 -1.44
C THR A 137 2.02 5.87 -2.06
N TRP A 138 1.55 4.88 -1.29
CA TRP A 138 1.29 3.54 -1.82
C TRP A 138 0.10 3.57 -2.76
N LEU A 139 -1.03 4.13 -2.31
CA LEU A 139 -2.25 4.21 -3.10
C LEU A 139 -2.05 5.02 -4.39
N GLU A 140 -1.32 6.13 -4.33
CA GLU A 140 -0.90 6.90 -5.51
C GLU A 140 -0.09 6.05 -6.49
N SER A 141 0.90 5.29 -5.99
CA SER A 141 1.71 4.40 -6.83
C SER A 141 0.89 3.27 -7.47
N TRP A 142 -0.27 2.94 -6.90
CA TRP A 142 -1.20 1.94 -7.42
C TRP A 142 -2.24 2.53 -8.37
N GLY A 143 -2.26 3.86 -8.56
CA GLY A 143 -3.13 4.58 -9.48
C GLY A 143 -4.34 5.26 -8.85
N PHE A 144 -4.45 5.27 -7.51
CA PHE A 144 -5.48 6.04 -6.83
C PHE A 144 -5.16 7.53 -6.85
N GLN A 145 -6.20 8.36 -6.82
CA GLN A 145 -6.13 9.81 -6.73
C GLN A 145 -6.93 10.27 -5.50
N GLU A 146 -6.50 11.35 -4.85
CA GLU A 146 -7.26 11.92 -3.74
C GLU A 146 -8.61 12.45 -4.26
N ALA A 147 -9.71 11.93 -3.70
CA ALA A 147 -11.05 12.27 -4.12
C ALA A 147 -11.60 13.37 -3.21
N ASP A 148 -11.47 14.63 -3.66
CA ASP A 148 -11.98 15.88 -3.07
C ASP A 148 -11.67 16.03 -1.57
N PRO A 149 -10.90 17.03 -1.11
CA PRO A 149 -10.51 17.19 0.29
C PRO A 149 -11.69 17.60 1.19
N MET A 150 -12.74 16.80 1.25
CA MET A 150 -13.70 16.83 2.33
C MET A 150 -12.96 16.35 3.58
N CYS A 151 -12.68 17.30 4.48
CA CYS A 151 -11.98 17.13 5.75
C CYS A 151 -12.56 16.00 6.60
N ALA A 152 -12.10 14.76 6.38
CA ALA A 152 -12.44 13.59 7.18
C ALA A 152 -11.41 13.33 8.31
N GLY A 153 -10.86 14.42 8.87
CA GLY A 153 -9.79 14.33 9.87
C GLY A 153 -8.49 13.76 9.28
N PRO A 154 -7.76 12.87 9.98
CA PRO A 154 -6.46 12.37 9.52
C PRO A 154 -6.53 11.38 8.35
N VAL A 155 -7.74 10.94 7.96
CA VAL A 155 -7.95 9.97 6.88
C VAL A 155 -8.28 10.70 5.59
N ARG A 156 -7.49 10.45 4.54
CA ARG A 156 -7.76 10.94 3.18
C ARG A 156 -8.54 9.90 2.39
N ARG A 157 -9.53 10.35 1.63
CA ARG A 157 -10.29 9.49 0.72
C ARG A 157 -9.55 9.41 -0.62
N MET A 158 -9.10 8.23 -0.97
CA MET A 158 -8.47 7.94 -2.26
C MET A 158 -9.44 7.18 -3.16
N ARG A 159 -9.37 7.41 -4.47
CA ARG A 159 -10.28 6.83 -5.47
C ARG A 159 -9.52 6.38 -6.71
N LEU A 160 -9.88 5.20 -7.20
CA LEU A 160 -9.52 4.68 -8.50
C LEU A 160 -10.79 4.61 -9.35
N ASP A 161 -10.85 5.39 -10.43
CA ASP A 161 -12.03 5.47 -11.30
C ASP A 161 -11.98 4.37 -12.37
N LEU A 162 -12.97 3.46 -12.35
CA LEU A 162 -13.03 2.34 -13.30
C LEU A 162 -13.72 2.73 -14.62
N ARG A 163 -14.48 3.83 -14.65
CA ARG A 163 -15.15 4.32 -15.87
C ARG A 163 -14.18 5.06 -16.80
N ARG A 164 -13.21 5.79 -16.24
CA ARG A 164 -12.20 6.53 -17.02
C ARG A 164 -11.06 5.66 -17.54
N SER A 165 -10.83 4.51 -16.94
CA SER A 165 -9.71 3.62 -17.26
C SER A 165 -9.85 2.88 -18.61
N VAL A 166 -10.86 3.23 -19.43
CA VAL A 166 -11.21 2.54 -20.69
C VAL A 166 -10.82 3.33 -21.96
N LYS A 167 -10.26 4.56 -21.86
CA LYS A 167 -9.97 5.40 -23.04
C LYS A 167 -8.66 5.14 -23.79
N THR A 168 -8.10 3.93 -23.79
CA THR A 168 -6.98 3.62 -24.68
C THR A 168 -7.15 2.23 -25.27
N GLU A 169 -7.35 2.20 -26.58
CA GLU A 169 -7.45 1.01 -27.45
C GLU A 169 -6.11 0.25 -27.57
N GLU A 170 -5.58 -0.18 -26.44
CA GLU A 170 -4.76 -1.39 -26.31
C GLU A 170 -5.28 -2.07 -25.07
N THR A 171 -5.94 -3.21 -25.24
CA THR A 171 -6.75 -3.74 -24.15
C THR A 171 -5.86 -4.04 -22.95
N TRP A 172 -6.15 -3.37 -21.83
CA TRP A 172 -5.46 -3.57 -20.57
C TRP A 172 -5.42 -5.07 -20.17
N ALA A 173 -6.42 -5.83 -20.62
CA ALA A 173 -6.46 -7.28 -20.58
C ALA A 173 -5.28 -7.92 -21.35
N GLU A 174 -5.00 -7.56 -22.61
CA GLU A 174 -3.87 -8.09 -23.38
C GLU A 174 -2.51 -7.77 -22.76
N ARG A 175 -2.34 -6.60 -22.13
CA ARG A 175 -1.09 -6.26 -21.40
C ARG A 175 -0.91 -7.08 -20.13
N LEU A 176 -1.99 -7.29 -19.36
CA LEU A 176 -1.97 -8.13 -18.16
C LEU A 176 -1.79 -9.62 -18.51
N PHE A 177 -2.49 -10.11 -19.55
CA PHE A 177 -2.36 -11.48 -20.06
C PHE A 177 -1.02 -11.71 -20.78
N GLY A 178 -0.43 -10.69 -21.39
CA GLY A 178 0.92 -10.74 -21.98
C GLY A 178 2.00 -10.85 -20.90
N TRP A 179 1.87 -10.09 -19.81
CA TRP A 179 2.75 -10.21 -18.64
C TRP A 179 2.60 -11.55 -17.93
N LEU A 180 1.37 -12.04 -17.72
CA LEU A 180 1.12 -13.37 -17.14
C LEU A 180 1.65 -14.53 -18.00
N ARG A 181 1.76 -14.35 -19.33
CA ARG A 181 2.34 -15.33 -20.26
C ARG A 181 3.86 -15.25 -20.41
N GLY A 182 4.54 -14.35 -19.68
CA GLY A 182 6.00 -14.24 -19.72
C GLY A 182 6.56 -13.58 -20.99
N ASN A 183 5.71 -12.98 -21.82
CA ASN A 183 6.16 -12.16 -22.96
C ASN A 183 6.43 -10.75 -22.45
N GLY A 184 7.65 -10.55 -21.95
CA GLY A 184 8.10 -9.31 -21.32
C GLY A 184 7.92 -8.09 -22.23
N LEU A 185 7.08 -7.16 -21.77
CA LEU A 185 7.31 -5.74 -21.97
C LEU A 185 7.54 -5.16 -20.58
N ALA A 186 8.77 -4.71 -20.34
CA ALA A 186 9.12 -3.92 -19.18
C ALA A 186 8.16 -2.71 -19.10
N PRO A 187 7.73 -2.29 -17.90
CA PRO A 187 7.00 -1.03 -17.78
C PRO A 187 7.92 0.09 -18.28
N ALA A 188 7.62 0.64 -19.44
CA ALA A 188 8.26 1.85 -19.93
C ALA A 188 7.98 2.98 -18.94
N ASP A 189 9.04 3.68 -18.55
CA ASP A 189 9.08 4.99 -17.90
C ASP A 189 8.07 5.23 -16.76
N VAL A 190 8.36 4.64 -15.59
CA VAL A 190 8.19 5.43 -14.37
C VAL A 190 9.37 6.40 -14.34
N GLY A 191 9.12 7.60 -14.85
CA GLY A 191 10.07 8.70 -14.85
C GLY A 191 10.79 8.79 -13.50
N ARG A 192 12.12 8.82 -13.60
CA ARG A 192 13.10 9.16 -12.55
C ARG A 192 12.48 9.76 -11.27
N LEU A 193 12.10 8.90 -10.33
CA LEU A 193 12.20 9.27 -8.92
C LEU A 193 13.69 9.18 -8.57
N ARG A 194 14.38 10.32 -8.75
CA ARG A 194 15.70 10.56 -8.17
C ARG A 194 15.59 10.30 -6.67
N TRP A 195 16.18 9.21 -6.20
CA TRP A 195 16.64 9.15 -4.82
C TRP A 195 17.69 10.25 -4.63
N PRO A 196 17.65 11.07 -3.57
CA PRO A 196 18.83 11.80 -3.16
C PRO A 196 19.84 10.75 -2.70
N THR A 197 20.86 10.51 -3.51
CA THR A 197 22.04 9.76 -3.11
C THR A 197 22.81 10.61 -2.09
N GLY A 198 22.41 10.53 -0.82
CA GLY A 198 23.13 11.08 0.31
C GLY A 198 23.77 9.96 1.12
N SER A 199 24.61 9.13 0.49
CA SER A 199 25.50 8.21 1.20
C SER A 199 26.92 8.73 1.05
N VAL A 200 27.32 9.61 1.97
CA VAL A 200 28.75 9.78 2.25
C VAL A 200 29.11 8.66 3.22
N ARG A 201 29.57 7.54 2.65
CA ARG A 201 30.43 6.61 3.40
C ARG A 201 31.78 7.29 3.51
N HIS A 202 32.15 7.70 4.72
CA HIS A 202 33.55 7.84 5.08
C HIS A 202 33.93 6.60 5.87
N ASP A 203 34.83 5.79 5.32
CA ASP A 203 35.70 4.93 6.12
C ASP A 203 36.95 4.52 5.32
N HIS A 204 38.05 4.35 6.08
CA HIS A 204 39.45 4.01 5.77
C HIS A 204 40.38 5.20 5.52
N GLU A 205 41.54 5.38 6.17
CA GLU A 205 42.21 4.89 7.40
C GLU A 205 43.50 5.77 7.55
N PRO A 206 44.30 5.72 8.65
CA PRO A 206 45.15 6.82 9.13
C PRO A 206 46.57 6.89 8.53
N PRO A 207 47.37 7.93 8.86
CA PRO A 207 48.58 7.59 9.62
C PRO A 207 49.07 8.63 10.66
N ALA A 208 49.81 8.08 11.62
CA ALA A 208 51.02 8.59 12.28
C ALA A 208 50.94 9.77 13.28
N THR A 209 51.03 9.37 14.55
CA THR A 209 51.66 10.03 15.69
C THR A 209 52.85 10.92 15.33
N PHE A 210 52.80 12.20 15.73
CA PHE A 210 53.98 12.98 16.11
C PHE A 210 53.71 13.62 17.48
N ILE A 211 54.40 13.11 18.49
CA ILE A 211 54.61 13.76 19.78
C ILE A 211 55.78 14.72 19.60
N GLN A 212 55.65 15.99 19.99
CA GLN A 212 56.67 16.66 20.81
C GLN A 212 56.26 18.05 21.33
N THR A 213 56.22 18.11 22.67
CA THR A 213 56.72 19.15 23.60
C THR A 213 56.12 20.57 23.55
N ARG A 214 55.47 21.01 24.66
CA ARG A 214 56.08 21.74 25.81
C ARG A 214 56.62 23.09 25.33
N THR A 215 56.19 24.29 25.75
CA THR A 215 56.09 24.91 27.08
C THR A 215 55.66 26.37 26.76
N GLN A 216 54.72 27.06 27.41
CA GLN A 216 54.93 27.96 28.56
C GLN A 216 53.68 28.88 28.64
N SER A 217 53.01 28.93 29.80
CA SER A 217 52.46 30.20 30.33
C SER A 217 53.64 30.99 30.90
N PRO A 218 53.66 32.34 30.84
CA PRO A 218 52.93 33.14 31.84
C PRO A 218 52.42 34.51 31.32
N GLN A 219 51.37 35.05 31.94
CA GLN A 219 51.41 36.35 32.64
C GLN A 219 50.01 36.85 33.03
N GLN A 220 49.78 36.87 34.34
CA GLN A 220 48.89 37.81 35.01
C GLN A 220 49.48 39.21 34.96
N ALA A 221 48.64 40.24 34.78
CA ALA A 221 48.65 41.55 35.47
C ALA A 221 47.75 42.50 34.66
N ILE A 222 46.54 42.82 35.14
CA ILE A 222 46.24 44.06 35.88
C ILE A 222 46.74 45.31 35.13
N ARG A 223 45.81 46.08 34.55
CA ARG A 223 45.68 47.55 34.68
C ARG A 223 44.57 48.10 33.76
N GLU A 224 43.47 48.54 34.38
CA GLU A 224 42.83 49.83 34.04
C GLU A 224 43.85 50.97 34.34
N PRO A 225 43.82 52.15 33.68
CA PRO A 225 42.64 53.04 33.69
C PRO A 225 42.41 54.00 32.49
N LEU A 226 41.21 54.61 32.55
CA LEU A 226 40.84 56.00 32.19
C LEU A 226 41.27 56.58 30.83
N THR A 227 40.27 56.81 29.98
CA THR A 227 39.82 58.16 29.58
C THR A 227 38.33 58.14 29.28
#